data_AF-V9G8B0-F1
#
_entry.id   AF-V9G8B0-F1
#
_cell.length_a   1.000
_cell.length_b   1.000
_cell.length_c   1.000
_cell.angle_alpha   90.00
_cell.angle_beta   90.00
_cell.angle_gamma   90.00
#
_symmetry.space_group_name_H-M   'P 1'
#
loop_
_entity.id
_entity.type
_entity.pdbx_description
1 polymer ?
#
loop_
_entity_poly.entity_id
_entity_poly.type
_entity_poly.pdbx_seq_one_letter_code
_entity_poly.pdbx_strand_id
1 'polypeptide(L)'
;MIQNLEEKHAKTISKQPAAGNSTDPMLWYRSPASVWEEALPIGNGKLGGMVFGGTHHERIALNEDSMWYGGPRDRNNLDALPNLPKLQQLLREGRLQEAQALAVMAMSGVPESSVIMCRLVIC
;
A
#
# COMPACT_ATOMS: atom_id res chain seq x y z
N MET A 1 -12.97 -25.57 -8.18
CA MET A 1 -11.60 -25.47 -7.61
C MET A 1 -11.30 -24.04 -7.14
N ILE A 2 -12.27 -23.36 -6.51
CA ILE A 2 -12.20 -21.94 -6.10
C ILE A 2 -12.99 -21.73 -4.78
N GLN A 3 -12.83 -22.62 -3.79
CA GLN A 3 -13.54 -22.47 -2.51
C GLN A 3 -12.67 -22.68 -1.25
N ASN A 4 -11.36 -22.92 -1.39
CA ASN A 4 -10.52 -23.34 -0.25
C ASN A 4 -9.54 -22.26 0.26
N LEU A 5 -9.76 -20.97 -0.05
CA LEU A 5 -8.86 -19.88 0.38
C LEU A 5 -9.48 -18.91 1.41
N GLU A 6 -10.80 -18.88 1.57
CA GLU A 6 -11.46 -18.02 2.56
C GLU A 6 -11.48 -18.62 3.98
N GLU A 7 -11.32 -19.94 4.12
CA GLU A 7 -11.41 -20.61 5.43
C GLU A 7 -10.14 -20.53 6.29
N LYS A 8 -9.00 -20.11 5.74
CA LYS A 8 -7.74 -20.04 6.51
C LYS A 8 -7.56 -18.76 7.33
N HIS A 9 -8.30 -17.69 7.03
CA HIS A 9 -8.21 -16.42 7.77
C HIS A 9 -9.19 -16.31 8.94
N ALA A 10 -10.08 -17.29 9.13
CA ALA A 10 -11.12 -17.24 10.17
C ALA A 10 -10.70 -17.82 11.54
N LYS A 11 -9.45 -18.28 11.70
CA LYS A 11 -9.01 -18.90 12.97
C LYS A 11 -8.35 -17.89 13.90
N THR A 12 -9.14 -17.53 14.91
CA THR A 12 -8.79 -16.94 16.22
C THR A 12 -9.14 -15.47 16.41
N ILE A 13 -10.41 -15.12 16.15
CA ILE A 13 -11.07 -14.06 16.93
C ILE A 13 -11.47 -14.69 18.28
N SER A 14 -10.52 -14.87 19.19
CA SER A 14 -10.85 -15.20 20.57
C SER A 14 -11.24 -13.90 21.27
N LYS A 15 -12.50 -13.77 21.69
CA LYS A 15 -13.05 -12.63 22.40
C LYS A 15 -13.00 -12.89 23.90
N GLN A 16 -12.43 -11.96 24.66
CA GLN A 16 -12.71 -11.73 26.08
C GLN A 16 -12.09 -10.40 26.54
N PRO A 17 -12.91 -9.38 26.83
CA PRO A 17 -12.51 -8.26 27.67
C PRO A 17 -12.74 -8.67 29.14
N ALA A 18 -11.82 -8.33 30.04
CA ALA A 18 -12.12 -8.39 31.46
C ALA A 18 -11.39 -7.30 32.24
N ALA A 19 -12.21 -6.49 32.93
CA ALA A 19 -11.92 -5.57 34.03
C ALA A 19 -11.25 -4.22 33.71
N GLY A 20 -12.06 -3.27 33.25
CA GLY A 20 -11.82 -1.83 33.31
C GLY A 20 -12.97 -1.10 32.65
N ASN A 21 -13.63 -0.16 33.33
CA ASN A 21 -14.72 0.66 32.77
C ASN A 21 -14.17 1.70 31.77
N SER A 22 -13.59 1.25 30.67
CA SER A 22 -13.25 2.10 29.53
C SER A 22 -14.09 1.67 28.33
N THR A 23 -14.93 2.57 27.84
CA THR A 23 -15.70 2.40 26.60
C THR A 23 -14.81 2.59 25.36
N ASP A 24 -13.54 2.22 25.46
CA ASP A 24 -12.56 2.42 24.39
C ASP A 24 -12.44 1.12 23.58
N PRO A 25 -12.57 1.20 22.24
CA PRO A 25 -12.37 0.03 21.39
C PRO A 25 -10.91 -0.42 21.48
N MET A 26 -10.68 -1.64 21.96
CA MET A 26 -9.35 -2.22 22.14
C MET A 26 -9.14 -3.46 21.28
N LEU A 27 -8.03 -3.49 20.56
CA LEU A 27 -7.52 -4.65 19.80
C LEU A 27 -6.48 -5.38 20.67
N TRP A 28 -6.65 -6.68 20.86
CA TRP A 28 -5.75 -7.50 21.68
C TRP A 28 -5.53 -8.88 21.05
N TYR A 29 -4.32 -9.42 21.21
CA TYR A 29 -3.90 -10.69 20.60
C TYR A 29 -3.15 -11.53 21.63
N ARG A 30 -3.21 -12.87 21.49
CA ARG A 30 -2.59 -13.82 22.43
C ARG A 30 -1.18 -14.26 22.04
N SER A 31 -0.76 -13.94 20.82
CA SER A 31 0.52 -14.37 20.24
C SER A 31 1.21 -13.20 19.52
N PRO A 32 2.55 -13.19 19.48
CA PRO A 32 3.29 -12.24 18.66
C PRO A 32 2.95 -12.41 17.17
N ALA A 33 3.00 -11.32 16.43
CA ALA A 33 2.84 -11.31 14.98
C ALA A 33 4.06 -11.96 14.31
N SER A 34 3.82 -12.80 13.31
CA SER A 34 4.91 -13.38 12.49
C SER A 34 5.08 -12.64 11.17
N VAL A 35 3.97 -12.17 10.59
CA VAL A 35 3.89 -11.44 9.33
C VAL A 35 3.43 -10.00 9.54
N TRP A 36 3.61 -9.14 8.53
CA TRP A 36 3.34 -7.70 8.64
C TRP A 36 1.86 -7.40 8.88
N GLU A 37 0.99 -8.18 8.25
CA GLU A 37 -0.46 -8.05 8.27
C GLU A 37 -1.07 -8.32 9.66
N GLU A 38 -0.33 -9.03 10.53
CA GLU A 38 -0.71 -9.34 11.90
C GLU A 38 -0.19 -8.30 12.91
N ALA A 39 0.75 -7.45 12.50
CA ALA A 39 1.36 -6.47 13.39
C ALA A 39 0.42 -5.28 13.65
N LEU A 40 0.56 -4.67 14.82
CA LEU A 40 -0.31 -3.58 15.25
C LEU A 40 0.16 -2.23 14.67
N PRO A 41 -0.65 -1.53 13.87
CA PRO A 41 -0.29 -0.23 13.35
C PRO A 41 -0.42 0.85 14.44
N ILE A 42 0.63 1.64 14.59
CA ILE A 42 0.66 2.87 15.39
C ILE A 42 1.13 4.02 14.52
N GLY A 43 0.67 5.25 14.77
CA GLY A 43 1.16 6.39 14.02
C GLY A 43 0.55 7.72 14.44
N ASN A 44 1.25 8.79 14.09
CA ASN A 44 0.84 10.18 14.35
C ASN A 44 0.58 10.96 13.05
N GLY A 45 0.36 10.26 11.94
CA GLY A 45 0.14 10.81 10.60
C GLY A 45 1.43 11.04 9.80
N LYS A 46 2.56 11.35 10.45
CA LYS A 46 3.87 11.50 9.77
C LYS A 46 4.76 10.29 9.93
N LEU A 47 4.79 9.73 11.13
CA LEU A 47 5.50 8.49 11.44
C LEU A 47 4.47 7.38 11.67
N GLY A 48 4.74 6.23 11.07
CA GLY A 48 4.02 4.98 11.28
C GLY A 48 4.95 3.92 11.88
N GLY A 49 4.38 3.02 12.66
CA GLY A 49 5.08 1.88 13.24
C GLY A 49 4.20 0.65 13.19
N MET A 50 4.80 -0.52 12.96
CA MET A 50 4.14 -1.82 13.11
C MET A 50 4.81 -2.57 14.25
N VAL A 51 4.05 -2.89 15.29
CA VAL A 51 4.53 -3.59 16.49
C VAL A 51 4.24 -5.09 16.38
N PHE A 52 5.26 -5.92 16.57
CA PHE A 52 5.14 -7.37 16.41
C PHE A 52 4.92 -8.12 17.73
N GLY A 53 5.35 -7.57 18.88
CA GLY A 53 5.06 -8.13 20.21
C GLY A 53 5.90 -9.35 20.60
N GLY A 54 7.11 -9.48 20.06
CA GLY A 54 8.02 -10.59 20.33
C GLY A 54 8.58 -10.55 21.77
N THR A 55 8.55 -11.68 22.46
CA THR A 55 8.91 -11.74 23.89
C THR A 55 10.41 -11.65 24.18
N HIS A 56 11.26 -12.19 23.29
CA HIS A 56 12.71 -12.18 23.44
C HIS A 56 13.40 -11.14 22.56
N HIS A 57 12.85 -10.89 21.37
CA HIS A 57 13.30 -9.87 20.43
C HIS A 57 12.06 -9.19 19.90
N GLU A 58 11.91 -7.91 20.20
CA GLU A 58 10.81 -7.11 19.69
C GLU A 58 11.18 -6.61 18.30
N ARG A 59 10.22 -6.65 17.38
CA ARG A 59 10.39 -6.05 16.07
C ARG A 59 9.45 -4.88 15.95
N ILE A 60 9.98 -3.68 15.75
CA ILE A 60 9.17 -2.52 15.36
C ILE A 60 9.61 -2.09 13.97
N ALA A 61 8.67 -2.13 13.02
CA ALA A 61 8.94 -1.62 11.69
C ALA A 61 8.41 -0.20 11.55
N LEU A 62 9.30 0.74 11.22
CA LEU A 62 8.95 2.16 11.12
C LEU A 62 8.80 2.61 9.67
N ASN A 63 7.86 3.53 9.45
CA ASN A 63 7.63 4.24 8.20
C ASN A 63 7.59 5.75 8.46
N GLU A 64 8.07 6.55 7.51
CA GLU A 64 7.97 8.01 7.55
C GLU A 64 7.40 8.49 6.22
N ASP A 65 6.38 9.34 6.28
CA ASP A 65 5.58 9.72 5.12
C ASP A 65 6.34 10.51 4.05
N SER A 66 7.46 11.16 4.39
CA SER A 66 8.29 11.90 3.44
C SER A 66 9.42 11.07 2.80
N MET A 67 9.64 9.83 3.26
CA MET A 67 10.67 8.93 2.73
C MET A 67 10.23 8.20 1.46
N TRP A 68 10.36 8.92 0.34
CA TRP A 68 10.16 8.39 -1.00
C TRP A 68 11.48 8.23 -1.74
N TYR A 69 11.61 7.17 -2.53
CA TYR A 69 12.75 7.00 -3.42
C TYR A 69 12.59 7.87 -4.68
N GLY A 70 13.63 8.63 -5.00
CA GLY A 70 13.69 9.53 -6.15
C GLY A 70 13.30 10.95 -5.78
N GLY A 71 14.26 11.87 -5.88
CA GLY A 71 14.06 13.30 -5.62
C GLY A 71 13.14 13.98 -6.65
N PRO A 72 13.16 15.32 -6.73
CA PRO A 72 12.36 16.07 -7.69
C PRO A 72 12.54 15.53 -9.11
N ARG A 73 11.44 15.12 -9.74
CA ARG A 73 11.42 14.52 -11.07
C ARG A 73 10.45 15.27 -11.96
N ASP A 74 10.89 15.61 -13.16
CA ASP A 74 9.99 16.02 -14.22
C ASP A 74 9.29 14.76 -14.77
N ARG A 75 7.99 14.66 -14.49
CA ARG A 75 7.14 13.54 -14.92
C ARG A 75 6.46 13.81 -16.25
N ASN A 76 6.76 14.92 -16.91
CA ASN A 76 6.20 15.24 -18.21
C ASN A 76 6.72 14.26 -19.26
N ASN A 77 5.80 13.55 -19.90
CA ASN A 77 6.12 12.71 -21.03
C ASN A 77 6.23 13.58 -22.28
N LEU A 78 7.44 13.69 -22.84
CA LEU A 78 7.70 14.45 -24.07
C LEU A 78 6.93 13.88 -25.28
N ASP A 79 6.56 12.60 -25.24
CA ASP A 79 5.79 11.93 -26.28
C ASP A 79 4.29 12.24 -26.21
N ALA A 80 3.81 12.91 -25.16
CA ALA A 80 2.39 13.24 -25.00
C ALA A 80 1.94 14.25 -26.07
N LEU A 81 2.65 15.37 -26.21
CA LEU A 81 2.29 16.45 -27.14
C LEU A 81 2.16 15.99 -28.61
N PRO A 82 3.13 15.25 -29.20
CA PRO A 82 3.03 14.82 -30.58
C PRO A 82 1.94 13.76 -30.83
N ASN A 83 1.59 12.95 -29.83
CA ASN A 83 0.59 11.89 -29.97
C ASN A 83 -0.85 12.33 -29.67
N LEU A 84 -1.03 13.49 -29.03
CA LEU A 84 -2.34 14.03 -28.67
C LEU A 84 -3.30 14.20 -29.88
N PRO A 85 -2.88 14.76 -31.03
CA PRO A 85 -3.77 14.90 -32.18
C PRO A 85 -4.22 13.55 -32.74
N LYS A 86 -3.32 12.56 -32.73
CA LYS A 86 -3.59 11.20 -33.22
C LYS A 86 -4.55 10.46 -32.30
N LEU A 87 -4.42 10.64 -30.99
CA LEU A 87 -5.35 10.11 -29.99
C LEU A 87 -6.75 10.70 -30.16
N GLN A 88 -6.87 12.02 -30.35
CA GLN A 88 -8.15 12.68 -30.61
C GLN A 88 -8.81 12.22 -31.91
N GLN A 89 -8.01 11.91 -32.94
CA GLN A 89 -8.51 11.33 -34.18
C GLN A 89 -9.09 9.92 -33.94
N LEU A 90 -8.33 9.04 -33.29
CA LEU A 90 -8.78 7.67 -33.00
C LEU A 90 -10.06 7.63 -32.15
N LEU A 91 -10.22 8.57 -31.21
CA LEU A 91 -11.44 8.71 -30.42
C LEU A 91 -12.64 9.15 -31.28
N ARG A 92 -12.44 10.10 -32.20
CA ARG A 92 -13.51 10.54 -33.13
C ARG A 92 -13.91 9.45 -34.12
N GLU A 93 -12.97 8.59 -34.51
CA GLU A 93 -13.20 7.44 -35.39
C GLU A 93 -13.79 6.22 -34.66
N GLY A 94 -13.96 6.28 -33.32
CA GLY A 94 -14.49 5.17 -32.52
C GLY A 94 -13.53 4.01 -32.30
N ARG A 95 -12.23 4.17 -32.63
CA ARG A 95 -11.19 3.14 -32.51
C ARG A 95 -10.62 3.09 -31.09
N LEU A 96 -11.45 2.67 -30.14
CA LEU A 96 -11.15 2.74 -28.70
C LEU A 96 -9.93 1.93 -28.28
N GLN A 97 -9.73 0.72 -28.83
CA GLN A 97 -8.60 -0.14 -28.46
C GLN A 97 -7.24 0.48 -28.81
N GLU A 98 -7.16 1.09 -30.00
CA GLU A 98 -5.94 1.73 -30.48
C GLU A 98 -5.69 3.06 -29.77
N ALA A 99 -6.76 3.81 -29.49
CA ALA A 99 -6.67 5.02 -28.68
C ALA A 99 -6.15 4.72 -27.27
N GLN A 100 -6.63 3.63 -26.65
CA GLN A 100 -6.18 3.20 -25.32
C GLN A 100 -4.72 2.77 -25.34
N ALA A 101 -4.30 1.96 -26.32
CA ALA A 101 -2.90 1.55 -26.45
C ALA A 101 -1.96 2.76 -26.60
N LEU A 102 -2.35 3.74 -27.42
CA LEU A 102 -1.57 4.97 -27.60
C LEU A 102 -1.56 5.84 -26.34
N ALA A 103 -2.66 5.91 -25.61
CA ALA A 103 -2.76 6.67 -24.36
C ALA A 103 -1.82 6.11 -23.29
N VAL A 104 -1.81 4.78 -23.10
CA VAL A 104 -0.93 4.12 -22.11
C VAL A 104 0.55 4.36 -22.42
N MET A 105 0.93 4.41 -23.68
CA MET A 105 2.33 4.61 -24.07
C MET A 105 2.78 6.07 -24.01
N ALA A 106 1.93 7.00 -24.49
CA ALA A 106 2.33 8.38 -24.71
C ALA A 106 1.90 9.35 -23.60
N MET A 107 0.88 9.01 -22.80
CA MET A 107 0.31 9.92 -21.78
C MET A 107 0.72 9.54 -20.36
N SER A 108 1.35 8.39 -20.16
CA SER A 108 1.82 7.94 -18.85
C SER A 108 3.05 8.73 -18.42
N GLY A 109 3.05 9.18 -17.15
CA GLY A 109 4.20 9.86 -16.55
C GLY A 109 5.35 8.89 -16.28
N VAL A 110 6.58 9.34 -16.55
CA VAL A 110 7.79 8.54 -16.32
C VAL A 110 8.43 8.94 -14.98
N PRO A 111 8.84 7.99 -14.10
CA PRO A 111 8.56 6.56 -14.09
C PRO A 111 7.20 6.22 -13.44
N GLU A 112 6.68 5.05 -13.78
CA GLU A 112 5.34 4.55 -13.43
C GLU A 112 5.15 4.28 -11.92
N SER A 113 6.24 4.10 -11.16
CA SER A 113 6.19 3.74 -9.74
C SER A 113 6.86 4.79 -8.86
N SER A 114 6.11 5.34 -7.90
CA SER A 114 6.69 5.90 -6.67
C SER A 114 7.01 4.74 -5.73
N VAL A 115 8.29 4.52 -5.43
CA VAL A 115 8.68 3.48 -4.48
C VAL A 115 8.82 4.14 -3.11
N ILE A 116 7.98 3.72 -2.17
CA ILE A 116 8.15 4.08 -0.75
C ILE A 116 9.43 3.37 -0.30
N MET A 117 10.41 4.14 0.15
CA MET A 117 11.59 3.59 0.78
C MET A 117 11.43 3.70 2.27
N CYS A 118 10.76 2.72 2.90
CA CYS A 118 10.99 2.55 4.32
C CYS A 118 10.65 1.16 4.84
N ARG A 119 11.68 0.50 5.36
CA ARG A 119 11.54 -0.53 6.39
C ARG A 119 12.75 -0.42 7.31
N LEU A 120 12.67 0.43 8.32
CA LEU A 120 13.63 0.37 9.43
C LEU A 120 13.13 -0.68 10.42
N VAL A 121 13.92 -1.73 10.61
CA VAL A 121 13.64 -2.81 11.57
C VAL A 121 14.49 -2.55 12.80
N ILE A 122 13.84 -2.23 13.92
CA ILE A 122 14.50 -2.21 15.24
C ILE A 122 14.29 -3.60 15.85
N CYS A 123 15.39 -4.26 16.26
CA CYS A 123 15.46 -5.58 16.91
C CYS A 123 15.97 -5.45 18.35
#